data_AF-A0A2R4JYB0-F1
#
_entry.id   AF-A0A2R4JYB0-F1
#
_cell.length_a   1.000
_cell.length_b   1.000
_cell.length_c   1.000
_cell.angle_alpha   90.00
_cell.angle_beta   90.00
_cell.angle_gamma   90.00
#
_symmetry.space_group_name_H-M   'P 1'
#
loop_
_entity.id
_entity.type
_entity.pdbx_description
1 polymer ?
#
loop_
_entity_poly.entity_id
_entity_poly.type
_entity_poly.pdbx_seq_one_letter_code
_entity_poly.pdbx_strand_id
1 'polypeptide(L)'
;MRFRHPDGSTVHLAYCTNVHPAETLDGVLAQLRDHCEPVRRCLGRDRLGIGLWLAKDAARALITDPVTLRGLRAELDRRGLEVVTLNGFPYEGFGAQEVKYRVYQPDWADPERLAHTTDLARLLTALLPDDVTEGTVSTLPLAWRTDFDEHTAATAGAALTTLSGRLEALEELTGKSIRIALEPEPGCTVETTADAIGALAALPGDRIGVCIDTCHLATSFEDPATALTALGAAGVGIPKAQLSAALHAEHPHLPEVRTALAAFAEPRFLHQTRTLTPGGLRGTDDLGEALAGDALPDDAPWRAHFHVPLHAPPAPPLTSTLHVLQEALALLVGGAQPRTRHLEVETYTWQALPPELRPRTRTQLVDGIAAELTLARDLLTDLGLKELP
;
A
#
# COMPACT_ATOMS: atom_id res chain seq x y z
N MET A 1 -6.79 13.91 -4.18
CA MET A 1 -8.19 14.40 -4.15
C MET A 1 -8.66 14.36 -2.71
N ARG A 2 -9.60 15.22 -2.35
CA ARG A 2 -10.18 15.27 -1.01
C ARG A 2 -11.68 15.08 -1.11
N PHE A 3 -12.26 14.43 -0.13
CA PHE A 3 -13.68 14.13 -0.06
C PHE A 3 -14.20 14.50 1.32
N ARG A 4 -15.41 15.06 1.36
CA ARG A 4 -16.14 15.27 2.61
C ARG A 4 -17.02 14.05 2.87
N HIS A 5 -16.72 13.34 3.95
CA HIS A 5 -17.56 12.28 4.46
C HIS A 5 -18.86 12.86 5.08
N PRO A 6 -19.98 12.12 5.11
CA PRO A 6 -21.24 12.60 5.70
C PRO A 6 -21.14 13.11 7.15
N ASP A 7 -20.21 12.61 7.94
CA ASP A 7 -19.92 13.10 9.31
C ASP A 7 -19.19 14.45 9.36
N GLY A 8 -18.80 14.99 8.20
CA GLY A 8 -18.08 16.25 8.05
C GLY A 8 -16.56 16.13 8.01
N SER A 9 -15.99 14.95 8.26
CA SER A 9 -14.55 14.73 8.18
C SER A 9 -14.04 14.70 6.73
N THR A 10 -12.75 14.97 6.56
CA THR A 10 -12.08 14.90 5.25
C THR A 10 -11.44 13.53 5.08
N VAL A 11 -11.74 12.86 3.96
CA VAL A 11 -11.06 11.65 3.48
C VAL A 11 -10.19 12.04 2.30
N HIS A 12 -8.92 11.64 2.34
CA HIS A 12 -7.94 11.89 1.30
C HIS A 12 -7.83 10.66 0.40
N LEU A 13 -7.83 10.89 -0.91
CA LEU A 13 -7.52 9.90 -1.93
C LEU A 13 -6.25 10.31 -2.66
N ALA A 14 -5.24 9.44 -2.60
CA ALA A 14 -3.98 9.58 -3.30
C ALA A 14 -3.72 8.39 -4.22
N TYR A 15 -2.67 8.46 -5.03
CA TYR A 15 -2.05 7.26 -5.62
C TYR A 15 -0.58 7.18 -5.19
N CYS A 16 -0.05 5.97 -5.09
CA CYS A 16 1.32 5.76 -4.64
C CYS A 16 2.34 5.98 -5.76
N THR A 17 3.43 6.69 -5.48
CA THR A 17 4.50 6.92 -6.47
C THR A 17 5.39 5.69 -6.71
N ASN A 18 5.17 4.58 -5.97
CA ASN A 18 5.77 3.26 -6.23
C ASN A 18 5.65 2.81 -7.69
N VAL A 19 4.60 3.23 -8.40
CA VAL A 19 4.37 2.90 -9.82
C VAL A 19 5.45 3.46 -10.75
N HIS A 20 6.14 4.53 -10.36
CA HIS A 20 7.25 5.12 -11.09
C HIS A 20 8.40 5.43 -10.12
N PRO A 21 9.11 4.37 -9.66
CA PRO A 21 10.04 4.47 -8.55
C PRO A 21 11.23 5.39 -8.86
N ALA A 22 11.61 6.21 -7.87
CA ALA A 22 12.79 7.06 -7.92
C ALA A 22 13.67 6.88 -6.67
N GLU A 23 14.91 6.42 -6.88
CA GLU A 23 15.89 6.20 -5.79
C GLU A 23 16.55 7.50 -5.30
N THR A 24 16.60 8.53 -6.15
CA THR A 24 17.28 9.80 -5.86
C THR A 24 16.29 10.95 -5.79
N LEU A 25 16.66 12.02 -5.09
CA LEU A 25 15.84 13.22 -5.02
C LEU A 25 15.56 13.84 -6.41
N ASP A 26 16.55 13.89 -7.29
CA ASP A 26 16.35 14.39 -8.66
C ASP A 26 15.34 13.53 -9.41
N GLY A 27 15.38 12.21 -9.20
CA GLY A 27 14.37 11.28 -9.70
C GLY A 27 12.99 11.59 -9.10
N VAL A 28 12.91 11.87 -7.80
CA VAL A 28 11.68 12.26 -7.12
C VAL A 28 11.10 13.54 -7.73
N LEU A 29 11.92 14.57 -7.97
CA LEU A 29 11.46 15.81 -8.63
C LEU A 29 11.03 15.57 -10.08
N ALA A 30 11.73 14.68 -10.79
CA ALA A 30 11.38 14.30 -12.14
C ALA A 30 10.02 13.58 -12.21
N GLN A 31 9.71 12.64 -11.30
CA GLN A 31 8.40 11.97 -11.29
C GLN A 31 7.24 12.92 -10.99
N LEU A 32 7.45 13.94 -10.15
CA LEU A 32 6.42 14.95 -9.90
C LEU A 32 6.06 15.69 -11.19
N ARG A 33 7.08 15.99 -12.02
CA ARG A 33 6.93 16.65 -13.32
C ARG A 33 6.34 15.76 -14.38
N ASP A 34 6.86 14.55 -14.47
CA ASP A 34 6.68 13.69 -15.64
C ASP A 34 5.46 12.78 -15.50
N HIS A 35 4.98 12.55 -14.27
CA HIS A 35 3.86 11.67 -14.00
C HIS A 35 2.77 12.34 -13.15
N CYS A 36 3.11 12.83 -11.94
CA CYS A 36 2.11 13.28 -10.97
C CYS A 36 1.31 14.50 -11.46
N GLU A 37 2.00 15.54 -11.96
CA GLU A 37 1.34 16.72 -12.53
C GLU A 37 0.50 16.38 -13.78
N PRO A 38 0.99 15.58 -14.76
CA PRO A 38 0.18 15.08 -15.85
C PRO A 38 -1.07 14.31 -15.42
N VAL A 39 -0.98 13.41 -14.43
CA VAL A 39 -2.14 12.68 -13.89
C VAL A 39 -3.18 13.65 -13.33
N ARG A 40 -2.74 14.61 -12.50
CA ARG A 40 -3.63 15.66 -11.97
C ARG A 40 -4.33 16.44 -13.09
N ARG A 41 -3.59 16.84 -14.13
CA ARG A 41 -4.15 17.57 -15.28
C ARG A 41 -5.13 16.72 -16.07
N CYS A 42 -4.85 15.43 -16.25
CA CYS A 42 -5.75 14.47 -16.92
C CYS A 42 -7.08 14.34 -16.15
N LEU A 43 -7.02 14.31 -14.81
CA LEU A 43 -8.20 14.29 -13.93
C LEU A 43 -8.95 15.64 -13.86
N GLY A 44 -8.40 16.71 -14.43
CA GLY A 44 -8.96 18.05 -14.38
C GLY A 44 -9.05 18.62 -12.96
N ARG A 45 -8.10 18.28 -12.08
CA ARG A 45 -8.12 18.68 -10.65
C ARG A 45 -7.15 19.81 -10.34
N ASP A 46 -7.53 20.71 -9.45
CA ASP A 46 -6.63 21.75 -8.95
C ASP A 46 -5.55 21.14 -8.05
N ARG A 47 -5.92 20.13 -7.26
CA ARG A 47 -5.01 19.44 -6.35
C ARG A 47 -5.14 17.92 -6.41
N LEU A 48 -4.01 17.23 -6.42
CA LEU A 48 -3.94 15.77 -6.34
C LEU A 48 -3.08 15.33 -5.15
N GLY A 49 -3.59 14.35 -4.40
CA GLY A 49 -2.84 13.72 -3.33
C GLY A 49 -1.92 12.66 -3.91
N ILE A 50 -0.69 12.59 -3.43
CA ILE A 50 0.26 11.54 -3.77
C ILE A 50 0.77 10.86 -2.50
N GLY A 51 0.81 9.53 -2.55
CA GLY A 51 1.50 8.69 -1.59
C GLY A 51 2.96 8.63 -1.98
N LEU A 52 3.79 9.44 -1.33
CA LEU A 52 5.18 9.56 -1.76
C LEU A 52 5.99 8.40 -1.21
N TRP A 53 6.64 7.68 -2.11
CA TRP A 53 7.70 6.74 -1.78
C TRP A 53 9.06 7.45 -1.84
N LEU A 54 9.85 7.27 -0.79
CA LEU A 54 11.19 7.84 -0.66
C LEU A 54 12.17 6.72 -0.30
N ALA A 55 13.00 6.32 -1.26
CA ALA A 55 14.13 5.44 -0.98
C ALA A 55 15.07 6.07 0.08
N LYS A 56 15.83 5.23 0.79
CA LYS A 56 16.66 5.64 1.93
C LYS A 56 17.55 6.87 1.64
N ASP A 57 18.17 6.94 0.47
CA ASP A 57 19.09 8.03 0.12
C ASP A 57 18.35 9.33 -0.19
N ALA A 58 17.18 9.25 -0.83
CA ALA A 58 16.31 10.41 -1.05
C ALA A 58 15.76 10.94 0.29
N ALA A 59 15.29 10.05 1.17
CA ALA A 59 14.85 10.41 2.53
C ALA A 59 16.00 11.05 3.33
N ARG A 60 17.20 10.49 3.25
CA ARG A 60 18.40 11.03 3.91
C ARG A 60 18.78 12.42 3.40
N ALA A 61 18.73 12.65 2.08
CA ALA A 61 19.00 13.96 1.50
C ALA A 61 18.01 15.02 2.02
N LEU A 62 16.73 14.66 2.15
CA LEU A 62 15.68 15.55 2.64
C LEU A 62 15.80 15.84 4.14
N ILE A 63 16.07 14.82 4.96
CA ILE A 63 16.09 15.00 6.42
C ILE A 63 17.34 15.73 6.90
N THR A 64 18.44 15.66 6.14
CA THR A 64 19.72 16.31 6.51
C THR A 64 19.85 17.74 6.02
N ASP A 65 19.06 18.17 5.02
CA ASP A 65 19.10 19.53 4.49
C ASP A 65 17.70 20.18 4.42
N PRO A 66 17.38 21.11 5.35
CA PRO A 66 16.14 21.86 5.33
C PRO A 66 15.90 22.70 4.06
N VAL A 67 16.97 23.13 3.36
CA VAL A 67 16.82 23.86 2.08
C VAL A 67 16.25 22.93 1.03
N THR A 68 16.80 21.72 0.93
CA THR A 68 16.35 20.67 0.03
C THR A 68 14.90 20.26 0.31
N LEU A 69 14.52 20.07 1.57
CA LEU A 69 13.13 19.78 1.95
C LEU A 69 12.16 20.90 1.58
N ARG A 70 12.54 22.17 1.80
CA ARG A 70 11.73 23.32 1.34
C ARG A 70 11.60 23.35 -0.18
N GLY A 71 12.65 22.95 -0.90
CA GLY A 71 12.63 22.82 -2.36
C GLY A 71 11.60 21.78 -2.82
N LEU A 72 11.57 20.59 -2.20
CA LEU A 72 10.56 19.57 -2.49
C LEU A 72 9.15 20.09 -2.23
N ARG A 73 8.91 20.75 -1.08
CA ARG A 73 7.61 21.34 -0.76
C ARG A 73 7.17 22.37 -1.81
N ALA A 74 8.06 23.26 -2.21
CA ALA A 74 7.78 24.25 -3.26
C ALA A 74 7.43 23.60 -4.61
N GLU A 75 8.09 22.48 -4.96
CA GLU A 75 7.79 21.73 -6.17
C GLU A 75 6.43 21.01 -6.12
N LEU A 76 6.02 20.50 -4.95
CA LEU A 76 4.66 19.98 -4.74
C LEU A 76 3.61 21.08 -4.92
N ASP A 77 3.79 22.21 -4.23
CA ASP A 77 2.86 23.35 -4.28
C ASP A 77 2.71 23.89 -5.70
N ARG A 78 3.83 24.12 -6.40
CA ARG A 78 3.85 24.65 -7.77
C ARG A 78 3.10 23.76 -8.75
N ARG A 79 3.00 22.47 -8.48
CA ARG A 79 2.37 21.47 -9.35
C ARG A 79 0.94 21.13 -8.96
N GLY A 80 0.43 21.67 -7.86
CA GLY A 80 -0.87 21.31 -7.32
C GLY A 80 -0.88 19.90 -6.74
N LEU A 81 0.21 19.49 -6.09
CA LEU A 81 0.32 18.17 -5.46
C LEU A 81 0.37 18.32 -3.93
N GLU A 82 -0.20 17.36 -3.21
CA GLU A 82 -0.12 17.30 -1.75
C GLU A 82 0.27 15.92 -1.26
N VAL A 83 0.94 15.86 -0.11
CA VAL A 83 1.38 14.62 0.52
C VAL A 83 0.74 14.53 1.90
N VAL A 84 -0.13 13.54 2.08
CA VAL A 84 -0.74 13.21 3.38
C VAL A 84 -0.39 11.81 3.85
N THR A 85 0.28 11.05 3.00
CA THR A 85 0.75 9.71 3.31
C THR A 85 2.06 9.42 2.59
N LEU A 86 2.89 8.59 3.21
CA LEU A 86 4.10 8.02 2.61
C LEU A 86 3.97 6.50 2.56
N ASN A 87 4.57 5.89 1.55
CA ASN A 87 4.87 4.45 1.59
C ASN A 87 6.34 4.31 2.03
N GLY A 88 6.53 3.69 3.19
CA GLY A 88 7.84 3.40 3.79
C GLY A 88 8.17 1.91 3.79
N PHE A 89 7.41 1.06 3.08
CA PHE A 89 7.66 -0.36 3.02
C PHE A 89 8.94 -0.66 2.20
N PRO A 90 9.02 -0.41 0.88
CA PRO A 90 10.29 -0.59 0.17
C PRO A 90 11.34 0.38 0.69
N TYR A 91 12.45 -0.13 1.21
CA TYR A 91 13.52 0.71 1.75
C TYR A 91 14.40 1.32 0.66
N GLU A 92 14.70 0.53 -0.37
CA GLU A 92 15.46 0.92 -1.56
C GLU A 92 15.27 -0.11 -2.67
N GLY A 93 15.73 0.20 -3.88
CA GLY A 93 15.85 -0.79 -4.95
C GLY A 93 14.54 -1.26 -5.54
N PHE A 94 13.42 -0.59 -5.26
CA PHE A 94 12.10 -0.98 -5.80
C PHE A 94 12.05 -0.89 -7.33
N GLY A 95 12.93 -0.06 -7.92
CA GLY A 95 13.15 0.05 -9.37
C GLY A 95 14.00 -1.06 -9.99
N ALA A 96 14.58 -1.96 -9.20
CA ALA A 96 15.53 -2.97 -9.67
C ALA A 96 14.86 -4.03 -10.58
N GLN A 97 15.68 -4.68 -11.42
CA GLN A 97 15.23 -5.79 -12.27
C GLN A 97 14.77 -7.02 -11.48
N GLU A 98 15.32 -7.19 -10.27
CA GLU A 98 14.97 -8.26 -9.34
C GLU A 98 14.82 -7.66 -7.94
N VAL A 99 13.59 -7.71 -7.44
CA VAL A 99 13.19 -7.18 -6.13
C VAL A 99 13.00 -8.35 -5.17
N LYS A 100 12.09 -9.28 -5.50
CA LYS A 100 11.80 -10.53 -4.78
C LYS A 100 11.88 -10.37 -3.25
N TYR A 101 12.60 -11.24 -2.55
CA TYR A 101 12.73 -11.21 -1.09
C TYR A 101 13.46 -9.96 -0.54
N ARG A 102 14.22 -9.23 -1.37
CA ARG A 102 15.02 -8.09 -0.90
C ARG A 102 14.17 -6.91 -0.44
N VAL A 103 12.93 -6.78 -0.93
CA VAL A 103 12.02 -5.69 -0.52
C VAL A 103 11.64 -5.76 0.96
N TYR A 104 11.69 -6.96 1.55
CA TYR A 104 11.38 -7.19 2.96
C TYR A 104 12.55 -6.84 3.90
N GLN A 105 13.66 -6.34 3.37
CA GLN A 105 14.86 -5.98 4.12
C GLN A 105 15.16 -4.48 3.97
N PRO A 106 15.61 -3.80 5.03
CA PRO A 106 15.71 -4.26 6.42
C PRO A 106 14.33 -4.54 7.03
N ASP A 107 14.26 -5.47 7.98
CA ASP A 107 13.03 -5.77 8.73
C ASP A 107 12.97 -5.01 10.07
N TRP A 108 11.96 -5.24 10.90
CA TRP A 108 11.80 -4.50 12.16
C TRP A 108 12.79 -4.89 13.27
N ALA A 109 13.53 -6.00 13.14
CA ALA A 109 14.63 -6.30 14.02
C ALA A 109 15.90 -5.52 13.65
N ASP A 110 15.99 -4.99 12.43
CA ASP A 110 17.08 -4.14 12.00
C ASP A 110 16.89 -2.69 12.49
N PRO A 111 17.94 -2.07 13.07
CA PRO A 111 17.87 -0.68 13.54
C PRO A 111 17.66 0.32 12.40
N GLU A 112 18.01 -0.05 11.16
CA GLU A 112 17.80 0.79 9.97
C GLU A 112 16.33 1.03 9.68
N ARG A 113 15.46 0.03 9.89
CA ARG A 113 14.01 0.18 9.68
C ARG A 113 13.41 1.21 10.63
N LEU A 114 13.76 1.15 11.91
CA LEU A 114 13.33 2.15 12.90
C LEU A 114 13.81 3.56 12.54
N ALA A 115 15.08 3.70 12.15
CA ALA A 115 15.65 4.99 11.76
C ALA A 115 14.93 5.58 10.54
N HIS A 116 14.77 4.77 9.49
CA HIS A 116 14.10 5.18 8.25
C HIS A 116 12.65 5.59 8.49
N THR A 117 11.86 4.78 9.18
CA THR A 117 10.45 5.10 9.47
C THR A 117 10.32 6.35 10.36
N THR A 118 11.27 6.58 11.27
CA THR A 118 11.33 7.83 12.06
C THR A 118 11.58 9.04 11.16
N ASP A 119 12.51 8.94 10.21
CA ASP A 119 12.81 10.01 9.27
C ASP A 119 11.60 10.31 8.36
N LEU A 120 10.94 9.27 7.85
CA LEU A 120 9.71 9.43 7.06
C LEU A 120 8.61 10.16 7.84
N ALA A 121 8.39 9.81 9.12
CA ALA A 121 7.41 10.50 9.95
C ALA A 121 7.75 12.01 10.13
N ARG A 122 9.03 12.34 10.32
CA ARG A 122 9.51 13.73 10.42
C ARG A 122 9.40 14.49 9.10
N LEU A 123 9.68 13.83 7.99
CA LEU A 123 9.50 14.42 6.66
C LEU A 123 8.03 14.69 6.40
N LEU A 124 7.15 13.74 6.73
CA LEU A 124 5.71 13.91 6.54
C LEU A 124 5.16 15.10 7.32
N THR A 125 5.56 15.34 8.57
CA THR A 125 5.09 16.54 9.30
C THR A 125 5.47 17.85 8.61
N ALA A 126 6.63 17.91 7.96
CA ALA A 126 7.05 19.09 7.20
C ALA A 126 6.35 19.24 5.84
N LEU A 127 5.96 18.11 5.24
CA LEU A 127 5.32 18.03 3.92
C LEU A 127 3.80 18.14 3.96
N LEU A 128 3.17 17.83 5.11
CA LEU A 128 1.72 17.95 5.28
C LEU A 128 1.23 19.36 4.87
N PRO A 129 0.15 19.46 4.08
CA PRO A 129 -0.49 20.73 3.79
C PRO A 129 -0.79 21.52 5.07
N ASP A 130 -0.79 22.85 4.98
CA ASP A 130 -0.96 23.72 6.16
C ASP A 130 -2.32 23.54 6.85
N ASP A 131 -3.32 23.05 6.11
CA ASP A 131 -4.68 22.78 6.61
C ASP A 131 -4.89 21.32 7.05
N VAL A 132 -3.83 20.51 7.11
CA VAL A 132 -3.86 19.10 7.51
C VAL A 132 -2.94 18.86 8.70
N THR A 133 -3.50 18.27 9.75
CA THR A 133 -2.80 17.94 11.00
C THR A 133 -2.56 16.45 11.19
N GLU A 134 -3.06 15.61 10.29
CA GLU A 134 -2.97 14.15 10.38
C GLU A 134 -2.32 13.57 9.12
N GLY A 135 -1.34 12.69 9.29
CA GLY A 135 -0.69 11.97 8.19
C GLY A 135 -0.35 10.52 8.55
N THR A 136 -0.11 9.70 7.54
CA THR A 136 0.18 8.27 7.73
C THR A 136 1.40 7.78 6.96
N VAL A 137 2.09 6.78 7.51
CA VAL A 137 3.17 6.08 6.80
C VAL A 137 2.87 4.59 6.83
N SER A 138 2.70 3.95 5.66
CA SER A 138 2.68 2.47 5.58
C SER A 138 4.08 1.90 5.61
N THR A 139 4.24 0.68 6.11
CA THR A 139 5.53 -0.01 6.19
C THR A 139 5.34 -1.52 6.30
N LEU A 140 6.42 -2.26 6.02
CA LEU A 140 6.54 -3.71 6.28
C LEU A 140 5.92 -4.07 7.63
N PRO A 141 5.19 -5.19 7.76
CA PRO A 141 4.51 -5.49 9.00
C PRO A 141 5.49 -5.79 10.13
N LEU A 142 6.34 -6.82 9.99
CA LEU A 142 7.41 -7.14 10.95
C LEU A 142 8.63 -7.65 10.21
N ALA A 143 8.53 -8.84 9.61
CA ALA A 143 9.58 -9.49 8.85
C ALA A 143 9.00 -10.52 7.89
N TRP A 144 9.85 -11.05 7.01
CA TRP A 144 9.53 -12.28 6.29
C TRP A 144 9.41 -13.45 7.26
N ARG A 145 8.57 -14.46 6.97
CA ARG A 145 8.25 -15.53 7.95
C ARG A 145 9.40 -16.48 8.29
N THR A 146 10.43 -16.56 7.46
CA THR A 146 11.59 -17.42 7.72
C THR A 146 12.58 -16.73 8.64
N ASP A 147 13.24 -17.49 9.50
CA ASP A 147 14.26 -16.99 10.44
C ASP A 147 13.75 -15.92 11.44
N PHE A 148 12.44 -15.92 11.72
CA PHE A 148 11.81 -15.06 12.72
C PHE A 148 11.49 -15.85 14.00
N ASP A 149 12.30 -15.67 15.03
CA ASP A 149 12.13 -16.31 16.34
C ASP A 149 11.62 -15.32 17.41
N GLU A 150 11.49 -15.80 18.65
CA GLU A 150 11.05 -14.97 19.78
C GLU A 150 12.01 -13.79 20.06
N HIS A 151 13.30 -13.93 19.79
CA HIS A 151 14.28 -12.86 19.98
C HIS A 151 14.12 -11.76 18.91
N THR A 152 13.95 -12.15 17.65
CA THR A 152 13.65 -11.24 16.54
C THR A 152 12.32 -10.52 16.80
N ALA A 153 11.30 -11.25 17.26
CA ALA A 153 9.99 -10.67 17.63
C ALA A 153 10.10 -9.64 18.77
N ALA A 154 10.86 -9.95 19.83
CA ALA A 154 11.08 -9.02 20.94
C ALA A 154 11.83 -7.75 20.49
N THR A 155 12.81 -7.91 19.59
CA THR A 155 13.58 -6.79 19.03
C THR A 155 12.69 -5.87 18.19
N ALA A 156 11.87 -6.45 17.30
CA ALA A 156 10.88 -5.72 16.51
C ALA A 156 9.86 -4.97 17.41
N GLY A 157 9.34 -5.63 18.45
CA GLY A 157 8.42 -5.02 19.41
C GLY A 157 9.04 -3.83 20.17
N ALA A 158 10.31 -3.93 20.56
CA ALA A 158 11.04 -2.85 21.20
C ALA A 158 11.28 -1.66 20.25
N ALA A 159 11.58 -1.93 18.98
CA ALA A 159 11.73 -0.91 17.95
C ALA A 159 10.41 -0.16 17.71
N LEU A 160 9.29 -0.87 17.57
CA LEU A 160 7.95 -0.29 17.41
C LEU A 160 7.52 0.51 18.64
N THR A 161 7.81 0.02 19.84
CA THR A 161 7.57 0.78 21.09
C THR A 161 8.37 2.08 21.12
N THR A 162 9.63 2.03 20.71
CA THR A 162 10.49 3.23 20.60
C THR A 162 9.95 4.21 19.57
N LEU A 163 9.46 3.71 18.43
CA LEU A 163 8.83 4.52 17.41
C LEU A 163 7.58 5.23 17.94
N SER A 164 6.71 4.52 18.66
CA SER A 164 5.49 5.08 19.26
C SER A 164 5.80 6.33 20.09
N GLY A 165 6.77 6.25 21.00
CA GLY A 165 7.20 7.40 21.81
C GLY A 165 7.83 8.54 20.99
N ARG A 166 8.50 8.23 19.87
CA ARG A 166 9.02 9.26 18.94
C ARG A 166 7.90 9.99 18.21
N LEU A 167 6.81 9.30 17.87
CA LEU A 167 5.64 9.90 17.22
C LEU A 167 4.86 10.80 18.16
N GLU A 168 4.72 10.40 19.43
CA GLU A 168 4.12 11.25 20.48
C GLU A 168 4.91 12.54 20.67
N ALA A 169 6.23 12.44 20.85
CA ALA A 169 7.09 13.62 20.97
C ALA A 169 7.06 14.51 19.71
N LEU A 170 6.89 13.91 18.52
CA LEU A 170 6.76 14.65 17.27
C LEU A 170 5.45 15.43 17.20
N GLU A 171 4.33 14.85 17.65
CA GLU A 171 3.07 15.56 17.74
C GLU A 171 3.13 16.69 18.79
N GLU A 172 3.68 16.43 19.98
CA GLU A 172 3.85 17.46 21.01
C GLU A 172 4.64 18.68 20.49
N LEU A 173 5.67 18.43 19.69
CA LEU A 173 6.53 19.48 19.14
C LEU A 173 5.86 20.26 17.98
N THR A 174 5.07 19.57 17.15
CA THR A 174 4.62 20.13 15.85
C THR A 174 3.12 20.40 15.77
N GLY A 175 2.33 19.85 16.70
CA GLY A 175 0.86 19.82 16.62
C GLY A 175 0.31 18.92 15.51
N LYS A 176 1.16 18.12 14.86
CA LYS A 176 0.77 17.21 13.76
C LYS A 176 0.91 15.76 14.19
N SER A 177 -0.19 15.01 14.07
CA SER A 177 -0.25 13.59 14.41
C SER A 177 0.14 12.74 13.21
N ILE A 178 1.23 11.97 13.33
CA ILE A 178 1.62 10.96 12.35
C ILE A 178 1.37 9.58 12.93
N ARG A 179 0.66 8.73 12.18
CA ARG A 179 0.42 7.33 12.53
C ARG A 179 1.14 6.39 11.56
N ILE A 180 1.60 5.28 12.08
CA ILE A 180 2.28 4.24 11.30
C ILE A 180 1.30 3.09 11.07
N ALA A 181 1.24 2.60 9.85
CA ALA A 181 0.36 1.53 9.44
C ALA A 181 1.21 0.33 9.01
N LEU A 182 1.26 -0.71 9.85
CA LEU A 182 1.88 -1.99 9.51
C LEU A 182 0.97 -2.69 8.50
N GLU A 183 1.53 -3.08 7.36
CA GLU A 183 0.78 -3.67 6.25
C GLU A 183 0.90 -5.20 6.29
N PRO A 184 -0.14 -5.96 6.69
CA PRO A 184 -0.11 -7.42 6.61
C PRO A 184 0.14 -7.83 5.16
N GLU A 185 1.05 -8.78 4.98
CA GLU A 185 1.65 -9.06 3.69
C GLU A 185 1.77 -10.57 3.47
N PRO A 186 1.34 -11.10 2.31
CA PRO A 186 1.51 -12.50 1.96
C PRO A 186 2.96 -12.98 2.12
N GLY A 187 3.16 -13.98 2.99
CA GLY A 187 4.44 -14.63 3.24
C GLY A 187 5.26 -14.02 4.37
N CYS A 188 4.84 -12.89 4.93
CA CYS A 188 5.40 -12.33 6.16
C CYS A 188 4.90 -13.05 7.41
N THR A 189 5.51 -12.74 8.56
CA THR A 189 5.08 -13.24 9.88
C THR A 189 3.69 -12.75 10.29
N VAL A 190 3.28 -11.62 9.71
CA VAL A 190 1.94 -11.05 9.82
C VAL A 190 1.39 -10.99 8.40
N GLU A 191 0.66 -12.04 8.03
CA GLU A 191 0.03 -12.16 6.71
C GLU A 191 -1.45 -11.75 6.79
N THR A 192 -2.14 -12.08 7.86
CA THR A 192 -3.58 -11.83 8.03
C THR A 192 -3.88 -10.74 9.04
N THR A 193 -5.10 -10.20 9.03
CA THR A 193 -5.56 -9.27 10.08
C THR A 193 -5.59 -9.93 11.47
N ALA A 194 -5.79 -11.25 11.56
CA ALA A 194 -5.71 -11.99 12.81
C ALA A 194 -4.28 -12.00 13.38
N ASP A 195 -3.27 -12.21 12.54
CA ASP A 195 -1.86 -12.11 12.94
C ASP A 195 -1.52 -10.70 13.41
N ALA A 196 -2.05 -9.68 12.71
CA ALA A 196 -1.82 -8.27 13.03
C ALA A 196 -2.40 -7.89 14.40
N ILE A 197 -3.58 -8.42 14.77
CA ILE A 197 -4.16 -8.23 16.11
C ILE A 197 -3.21 -8.77 17.18
N GLY A 198 -2.66 -9.97 16.99
CA GLY A 198 -1.71 -10.57 17.91
C GLY A 198 -0.43 -9.73 18.06
N ALA A 199 0.14 -9.28 16.94
CA ALA A 199 1.34 -8.47 16.92
C ALA A 199 1.16 -7.08 17.59
N LEU A 200 0.02 -6.44 17.36
CA LEU A 200 -0.26 -5.09 17.87
C LEU A 200 -0.73 -5.07 19.33
N ALA A 201 -1.35 -6.15 19.83
CA ALA A 201 -1.82 -6.22 21.22
C ALA A 201 -0.69 -6.03 22.25
N ALA A 202 0.57 -6.28 21.87
CA ALA A 202 1.74 -6.11 22.72
C ALA A 202 2.33 -4.67 22.70
N LEU A 203 1.89 -3.80 21.79
CA LEU A 203 2.43 -2.46 21.62
C LEU A 203 1.67 -1.43 22.46
N PRO A 204 2.36 -0.40 23.00
CA PRO A 204 1.71 0.68 23.73
C PRO A 204 1.13 1.75 22.80
N GLY A 205 -0.02 2.29 23.20
CA GLY A 205 -0.67 3.43 22.56
C GLY A 205 -1.42 3.07 21.28
N ASP A 206 -1.78 4.10 20.49
CA ASP A 206 -2.59 3.98 19.27
C ASP A 206 -1.88 4.53 18.02
N ARG A 207 -0.58 4.87 18.13
CA ARG A 207 0.23 5.44 17.05
C ARG A 207 0.51 4.47 15.93
N ILE A 208 0.48 3.18 16.23
CA ILE A 208 0.76 2.10 15.30
C ILE A 208 -0.55 1.33 15.11
N GLY A 209 -0.96 1.17 13.85
CA GLY A 209 -2.15 0.41 13.48
C GLY A 209 -1.89 -0.41 12.22
N VAL A 210 -2.96 -0.80 11.55
CA VAL A 210 -2.90 -1.66 10.34
C VAL A 210 -3.13 -0.84 9.08
N CYS A 211 -2.32 -1.08 8.06
CA CYS A 211 -2.63 -0.69 6.69
C CYS A 211 -3.46 -1.80 6.04
N ILE A 212 -4.69 -1.49 5.63
CA ILE A 212 -5.52 -2.45 4.91
C ILE A 212 -5.23 -2.31 3.42
N ASP A 213 -4.38 -3.19 2.89
CA ASP A 213 -4.28 -3.41 1.45
C ASP A 213 -5.33 -4.44 1.00
N THR A 214 -6.19 -4.05 0.06
CA THR A 214 -7.31 -4.90 -0.38
C THR A 214 -6.88 -6.03 -1.33
N CYS A 215 -5.72 -5.95 -1.97
CA CYS A 215 -5.10 -7.06 -2.68
C CYS A 215 -4.56 -8.11 -1.70
N HIS A 216 -3.92 -7.72 -0.61
CA HIS A 216 -3.39 -8.63 0.41
C HIS A 216 -4.52 -9.35 1.14
N LEU A 217 -5.52 -8.59 1.62
CA LEU A 217 -6.73 -9.14 2.24
C LEU A 217 -7.40 -10.17 1.33
N ALA A 218 -7.53 -9.83 0.03
CA ALA A 218 -8.09 -10.75 -0.94
C ALA A 218 -7.20 -11.98 -1.16
N THR A 219 -5.88 -11.80 -1.30
CA THR A 219 -4.91 -12.88 -1.53
C THR A 219 -4.95 -13.89 -0.39
N SER A 220 -5.04 -13.45 0.86
CA SER A 220 -5.17 -14.34 2.02
C SER A 220 -6.60 -14.86 2.28
N PHE A 221 -7.52 -14.63 1.33
CA PHE A 221 -8.93 -15.05 1.41
C PHE A 221 -9.67 -14.56 2.67
N GLU A 222 -9.28 -13.40 3.19
CA GLU A 222 -10.00 -12.78 4.29
C GLU A 222 -11.32 -12.18 3.81
N ASP A 223 -12.36 -12.30 4.64
CA ASP A 223 -13.65 -11.62 4.44
C ASP A 223 -13.55 -10.19 5.02
N PRO A 224 -13.76 -9.11 4.23
CA PRO A 224 -13.62 -7.75 4.72
C PRO A 224 -14.47 -7.43 5.96
N ALA A 225 -15.71 -7.93 6.02
CA ALA A 225 -16.60 -7.65 7.14
C ALA A 225 -16.07 -8.27 8.44
N THR A 226 -15.66 -9.54 8.39
CA THR A 226 -15.10 -10.28 9.52
C THR A 226 -13.77 -9.68 9.96
N ALA A 227 -12.83 -9.47 9.03
CA ALA A 227 -11.51 -8.93 9.29
C ALA A 227 -11.58 -7.53 9.95
N LEU A 228 -12.34 -6.61 9.34
CA LEU A 228 -12.46 -5.26 9.85
C LEU A 228 -13.23 -5.23 11.19
N THR A 229 -14.24 -6.09 11.38
CA THR A 229 -14.95 -6.19 12.68
C THR A 229 -14.00 -6.69 13.78
N ALA A 230 -13.19 -7.70 13.50
CA ALA A 230 -12.22 -8.23 14.45
C ALA A 230 -11.18 -7.18 14.88
N LEU A 231 -10.64 -6.42 13.92
CA LEU A 231 -9.73 -5.29 14.22
C LEU A 231 -10.40 -4.26 15.13
N GLY A 232 -11.66 -3.91 14.87
CA GLY A 232 -12.42 -2.98 15.69
C GLY A 232 -12.66 -3.50 17.11
N ALA A 233 -13.03 -4.78 17.25
CA ALA A 233 -13.23 -5.43 18.55
C ALA A 233 -11.94 -5.52 19.37
N ALA A 234 -10.80 -5.64 18.71
CA ALA A 234 -9.48 -5.64 19.34
C ALA A 234 -8.93 -4.23 19.64
N GLY A 235 -9.65 -3.16 19.26
CA GLY A 235 -9.18 -1.78 19.42
C GLY A 235 -8.04 -1.38 18.48
N VAL A 236 -7.80 -2.16 17.42
CA VAL A 236 -6.74 -1.90 16.44
C VAL A 236 -7.21 -0.85 15.44
N GLY A 237 -6.49 0.27 15.38
CA GLY A 237 -6.76 1.35 14.43
C GLY A 237 -6.35 0.99 13.00
N ILE A 238 -7.00 1.63 12.02
CA ILE A 238 -6.69 1.51 10.59
C ILE A 238 -6.28 2.89 10.07
N PRO A 239 -5.01 3.31 10.24
CA PRO A 239 -4.60 4.64 9.84
C PRO A 239 -4.71 4.85 8.33
N LYS A 240 -4.42 3.82 7.53
CA LYS A 240 -4.34 3.87 6.06
C LYS A 240 -5.01 2.65 5.43
N ALA A 241 -5.53 2.82 4.21
CA ALA A 241 -5.90 1.71 3.35
C ALA A 241 -5.33 1.90 1.94
N GLN A 242 -4.80 0.83 1.36
CA GLN A 242 -4.39 0.75 -0.03
C GLN A 242 -5.50 0.11 -0.86
N LEU A 243 -5.90 0.81 -1.92
CA LEU A 243 -6.92 0.41 -2.86
C LEU A 243 -6.23 -0.31 -4.03
N SER A 244 -6.26 -1.63 -3.97
CA SER A 244 -5.59 -2.55 -4.90
C SER A 244 -6.45 -3.81 -5.12
N ALA A 245 -6.16 -4.60 -6.15
CA ALA A 245 -6.87 -5.84 -6.41
C ALA A 245 -5.87 -6.93 -6.83
N ALA A 246 -6.11 -8.16 -6.37
CA ALA A 246 -5.35 -9.35 -6.72
C ALA A 246 -5.85 -9.97 -8.02
N LEU A 247 -5.01 -10.81 -8.63
CA LEU A 247 -5.37 -11.67 -9.75
C LEU A 247 -6.11 -12.91 -9.22
N HIS A 248 -7.27 -13.24 -9.78
CA HIS A 248 -8.11 -14.36 -9.34
C HIS A 248 -8.28 -15.38 -10.48
N ALA A 249 -8.06 -16.65 -10.15
CA ALA A 249 -8.25 -17.80 -11.02
C ALA A 249 -9.25 -18.77 -10.37
N GLU A 250 -10.48 -18.80 -10.90
CA GLU A 250 -11.57 -19.60 -10.34
C GLU A 250 -11.34 -21.11 -10.45
N HIS A 251 -10.77 -21.56 -11.57
CA HIS A 251 -10.60 -22.98 -11.88
C HIS A 251 -9.14 -23.29 -12.26
N PRO A 252 -8.21 -23.24 -11.30
CA PRO A 252 -6.77 -23.35 -11.58
C PRO A 252 -6.38 -24.71 -12.17
N HIS A 253 -7.14 -25.78 -11.95
CA HIS A 253 -6.91 -27.10 -12.56
C HIS A 253 -7.05 -27.12 -14.10
N LEU A 254 -7.67 -26.10 -14.72
CA LEU A 254 -7.85 -26.03 -16.17
C LEU A 254 -6.58 -25.53 -16.90
N PRO A 255 -6.10 -26.21 -17.96
CA PRO A 255 -4.89 -25.81 -18.67
C PRO A 255 -4.89 -24.39 -19.23
N GLU A 256 -6.03 -23.88 -19.70
CA GLU A 256 -6.18 -22.52 -20.19
C GLU A 256 -6.04 -21.47 -19.09
N VAL A 257 -6.49 -21.79 -17.86
CA VAL A 257 -6.31 -20.93 -16.68
C VAL A 257 -4.85 -20.90 -16.27
N ARG A 258 -4.18 -22.06 -16.25
CA ARG A 258 -2.72 -22.17 -16.01
C ARG A 258 -1.92 -21.34 -17.00
N THR A 259 -2.28 -21.43 -18.29
CA THR A 259 -1.63 -20.67 -19.35
C THR A 259 -1.81 -19.17 -19.17
N ALA A 260 -3.02 -18.72 -18.81
CA ALA A 260 -3.28 -17.31 -18.53
C ALA A 260 -2.50 -16.81 -17.31
N LEU A 261 -2.46 -17.59 -16.21
CA LEU A 261 -1.65 -17.27 -15.03
C LEU A 261 -0.16 -17.16 -15.35
N ALA A 262 0.37 -18.06 -16.18
CA ALA A 262 1.78 -18.05 -16.56
C ALA A 262 2.22 -16.77 -17.27
N ALA A 263 1.31 -16.03 -17.91
CA ALA A 263 1.61 -14.73 -18.51
C ALA A 263 1.93 -13.62 -17.49
N PHE A 264 1.53 -13.80 -16.22
CA PHE A 264 1.80 -12.90 -15.11
C PHE A 264 3.02 -13.33 -14.28
N ALA A 265 3.59 -14.52 -14.53
CA ALA A 265 4.78 -14.97 -13.83
C ALA A 265 6.02 -14.25 -14.40
N GLU A 266 6.66 -13.42 -13.59
CA GLU A 266 7.79 -12.59 -14.00
C GLU A 266 8.90 -12.52 -12.93
N PRO A 267 10.14 -12.19 -13.31
CA PRO A 267 11.30 -12.35 -12.43
C PRO A 267 11.53 -11.22 -11.42
N ARG A 268 10.79 -10.11 -11.46
CA ARG A 268 11.05 -8.94 -10.62
C ARG A 268 10.42 -9.04 -9.24
N PHE A 269 9.11 -9.27 -9.14
CA PHE A 269 8.35 -9.28 -7.90
C PHE A 269 7.97 -10.70 -7.49
N LEU A 270 7.79 -10.93 -6.19
CA LEU A 270 7.11 -12.15 -5.74
C LEU A 270 5.62 -12.00 -6.05
N HIS A 271 5.02 -13.11 -6.48
CA HIS A 271 3.59 -13.20 -6.73
C HIS A 271 3.02 -14.30 -5.86
N GLN A 272 3.04 -14.06 -4.54
CA GLN A 272 2.55 -14.99 -3.53
C GLN A 272 1.17 -15.46 -3.94
N THR A 273 1.04 -16.77 -4.13
CA THR A 273 -0.20 -17.36 -4.60
C THR A 273 -0.80 -18.18 -3.47
N ARG A 274 -2.11 -18.03 -3.26
CA ARG A 274 -2.84 -18.63 -2.16
C ARG A 274 -4.07 -19.37 -2.66
N THR A 275 -4.49 -20.36 -1.88
CA THR A 275 -5.78 -21.05 -2.01
C THR A 275 -6.33 -21.36 -0.61
N LEU A 276 -7.65 -21.28 -0.45
CA LEU A 276 -8.32 -21.63 0.79
C LEU A 276 -8.88 -23.05 0.68
N THR A 277 -8.34 -23.97 1.50
CA THR A 277 -8.78 -25.37 1.56
C THR A 277 -9.59 -25.63 2.83
N PRO A 278 -10.30 -26.77 2.96
CA PRO A 278 -10.91 -27.18 4.23
C PRO A 278 -9.90 -27.28 5.39
N GLY A 279 -8.61 -27.47 5.09
CA GLY A 279 -7.52 -27.49 6.06
C GLY A 279 -6.88 -26.12 6.35
N GLY A 280 -7.47 -25.04 5.86
CA GLY A 280 -6.97 -23.67 5.99
C GLY A 280 -6.26 -23.14 4.74
N LEU A 281 -5.67 -21.95 4.89
CA LEU A 281 -4.93 -21.25 3.84
C LEU A 281 -3.66 -22.03 3.46
N ARG A 282 -3.43 -22.20 2.16
CA ARG A 282 -2.22 -22.80 1.59
C ARG A 282 -1.63 -21.83 0.58
N GLY A 283 -0.32 -21.90 0.34
CA GLY A 283 0.33 -20.96 -0.56
C GLY A 283 1.74 -21.32 -0.99
N THR A 284 2.18 -20.65 -2.05
CA THR A 284 3.57 -20.57 -2.52
C THR A 284 4.05 -19.13 -2.44
N ASP A 285 5.36 -18.91 -2.43
CA ASP A 285 5.93 -17.56 -2.36
C ASP A 285 5.93 -16.87 -3.72
N ASP A 286 5.93 -17.66 -4.79
CA ASP A 286 5.86 -17.16 -6.15
C ASP A 286 4.80 -17.88 -6.98
N LEU A 287 4.28 -17.19 -8.00
CA LEU A 287 3.36 -17.76 -8.97
C LEU A 287 4.05 -18.82 -9.83
N GLY A 288 5.33 -18.65 -10.13
CA GLY A 288 6.12 -19.65 -10.85
C GLY A 288 6.19 -20.98 -10.10
N GLU A 289 6.32 -20.95 -8.77
CA GLU A 289 6.29 -22.14 -7.92
C GLU A 289 4.92 -22.82 -7.94
N ALA A 290 3.85 -22.03 -7.87
CA ALA A 290 2.49 -22.54 -7.95
C ALA A 290 2.26 -23.27 -9.29
N LEU A 291 2.77 -22.73 -10.40
CA LEU A 291 2.58 -23.28 -11.74
C LEU A 291 3.43 -24.53 -12.05
N ALA A 292 4.55 -24.73 -11.35
CA ALA A 292 5.55 -25.75 -11.70
C ALA A 292 5.22 -27.19 -11.23
N GLY A 293 4.10 -27.40 -10.53
CA GLY A 293 3.69 -28.75 -10.07
C GLY A 293 2.50 -28.73 -9.11
N ASP A 294 2.48 -29.69 -8.18
CA ASP A 294 1.39 -29.89 -7.21
C ASP A 294 1.64 -29.15 -5.87
N ALA A 295 2.48 -28.10 -5.89
CA ALA A 295 2.88 -27.35 -4.70
C ALA A 295 1.69 -26.63 -4.03
N LEU A 296 0.68 -26.28 -4.83
CA LEU A 296 -0.54 -25.66 -4.38
C LEU A 296 -1.75 -26.49 -4.85
N PRO A 297 -2.67 -26.89 -3.95
CA PRO A 297 -3.90 -27.59 -4.35
C PRO A 297 -4.75 -26.74 -5.31
N ASP A 298 -5.34 -27.37 -6.32
CA ASP A 298 -6.06 -26.67 -7.41
C ASP A 298 -7.53 -27.07 -7.57
N ASP A 299 -8.07 -27.72 -6.54
CA ASP A 299 -9.49 -28.02 -6.35
C ASP A 299 -10.30 -26.81 -5.87
N ALA A 300 -9.62 -25.72 -5.48
CA ALA A 300 -10.21 -24.45 -5.07
C ALA A 300 -9.55 -23.27 -5.81
N PRO A 301 -10.21 -22.09 -5.88
CA PRO A 301 -9.68 -20.92 -6.57
C PRO A 301 -8.31 -20.49 -6.08
N TRP A 302 -7.49 -19.94 -6.98
CA TRP A 302 -6.22 -19.30 -6.63
C TRP A 302 -6.35 -17.79 -6.68
N ARG A 303 -5.70 -17.12 -5.72
CA ARG A 303 -5.46 -15.67 -5.75
C ARG A 303 -3.98 -15.41 -5.68
N ALA A 304 -3.45 -14.63 -6.62
CA ALA A 304 -2.05 -14.26 -6.67
C ALA A 304 -1.89 -12.78 -6.34
N HIS A 305 -0.93 -12.48 -5.45
CA HIS A 305 -0.52 -11.12 -5.12
C HIS A 305 0.07 -10.46 -6.37
N PHE A 306 -0.79 -9.70 -7.05
CA PHE A 306 -0.46 -8.92 -8.22
C PHE A 306 -1.46 -7.78 -8.27
N HIS A 307 -1.00 -6.53 -8.13
CA HIS A 307 -1.88 -5.36 -8.12
C HIS A 307 -2.38 -5.10 -9.54
N VAL A 308 -3.44 -5.80 -9.96
CA VAL A 308 -3.99 -5.63 -11.31
C VAL A 308 -4.70 -4.29 -11.43
N PRO A 309 -4.69 -3.64 -12.60
CA PRO A 309 -5.31 -2.32 -12.75
C PRO A 309 -6.80 -2.33 -12.39
N LEU A 310 -7.21 -1.43 -11.49
CA LEU A 310 -8.57 -1.45 -10.95
C LEU A 310 -9.66 -1.19 -12.01
N HIS A 311 -9.36 -0.32 -12.96
CA HIS A 311 -10.26 0.13 -14.01
C HIS A 311 -10.35 -0.83 -15.22
N ALA A 312 -9.48 -1.84 -15.28
CA ALA A 312 -9.37 -2.74 -16.43
C ALA A 312 -9.30 -4.19 -15.93
N PRO A 313 -10.40 -4.95 -15.99
CA PRO A 313 -10.39 -6.33 -15.52
C PRO A 313 -9.43 -7.19 -16.37
N PRO A 314 -8.79 -8.22 -15.76
CA PRO A 314 -8.01 -9.20 -16.50
C PRO A 314 -8.83 -9.87 -17.62
N ALA A 315 -8.15 -10.31 -18.66
CA ALA A 315 -8.80 -11.06 -19.74
C ALA A 315 -9.27 -12.44 -19.22
N PRO A 316 -10.45 -12.93 -19.65
CA PRO A 316 -10.89 -14.28 -19.34
C PRO A 316 -9.82 -15.32 -19.72
N PRO A 317 -9.66 -16.41 -18.94
CA PRO A 317 -10.53 -16.84 -17.84
C PRO A 317 -10.20 -16.23 -16.47
N LEU A 318 -9.26 -15.28 -16.40
CA LEU A 318 -8.89 -14.63 -15.13
C LEU A 318 -9.83 -13.47 -14.81
N THR A 319 -9.97 -13.17 -13.52
CA THR A 319 -10.69 -12.01 -13.02
C THR A 319 -9.86 -11.27 -11.98
N SER A 320 -10.36 -10.15 -11.46
CA SER A 320 -9.75 -9.41 -10.36
C SER A 320 -10.56 -9.55 -9.08
N THR A 321 -9.93 -9.31 -7.93
CA THR A 321 -10.63 -9.22 -6.63
C THR A 321 -11.22 -7.83 -6.34
N LEU A 322 -11.59 -7.06 -7.38
CA LEU A 322 -12.19 -5.72 -7.24
C LEU A 322 -13.42 -5.70 -6.30
N HIS A 323 -14.20 -6.78 -6.25
CA HIS A 323 -15.33 -6.92 -5.31
C HIS A 323 -14.89 -6.83 -3.84
N VAL A 324 -13.73 -7.40 -3.48
CA VAL A 324 -13.17 -7.33 -2.12
C VAL A 324 -12.82 -5.87 -1.77
N LEU A 325 -12.27 -5.12 -2.73
CA LEU A 325 -12.03 -3.69 -2.57
C LEU A 325 -13.34 -2.93 -2.36
N GLN A 326 -14.38 -3.21 -3.14
CA GLN A 326 -15.68 -2.53 -3.02
C GLN A 326 -16.33 -2.78 -1.64
N GLU A 327 -16.31 -4.04 -1.18
CA GLU A 327 -16.82 -4.44 0.14
C GLU A 327 -16.01 -3.79 1.27
N ALA A 328 -14.68 -3.85 1.20
CA ALA A 328 -13.80 -3.22 2.17
C ALA A 328 -14.02 -1.70 2.22
N LEU A 329 -14.13 -1.04 1.06
CA LEU A 329 -14.32 0.41 1.00
C LEU A 329 -15.67 0.83 1.61
N ALA A 330 -16.74 0.07 1.37
CA ALA A 330 -18.04 0.31 2.00
C ALA A 330 -17.96 0.26 3.53
N LEU A 331 -17.15 -0.65 4.09
CA LEU A 331 -16.94 -0.78 5.53
C LEU A 331 -15.97 0.25 6.10
N LEU A 332 -14.98 0.69 5.30
CA LEU A 332 -13.97 1.65 5.72
C LEU A 332 -14.49 3.09 5.72
N VAL A 333 -15.32 3.48 4.75
CA VAL A 333 -15.77 4.88 4.61
C VAL A 333 -17.26 5.05 4.31
N GLY A 334 -18.04 3.97 4.21
CA GLY A 334 -19.51 4.04 3.99
C GLY A 334 -20.33 4.04 5.28
N GLY A 335 -19.69 3.91 6.45
CA GLY A 335 -20.35 3.89 7.75
C GLY A 335 -20.74 5.28 8.29
N ALA A 336 -21.21 5.33 9.54
CA ALA A 336 -21.54 6.61 10.20
C ALA A 336 -20.32 7.51 10.42
N GLN A 337 -19.14 6.90 10.55
CA GLN A 337 -17.83 7.56 10.64
C GLN A 337 -16.83 6.75 9.80
N PRO A 338 -15.86 7.40 9.15
CA PRO A 338 -14.85 6.68 8.40
C PRO A 338 -13.85 6.04 9.38
N ARG A 339 -13.50 4.78 9.12
CA ARG A 339 -12.49 4.03 9.88
C ARG A 339 -11.06 4.41 9.52
N THR A 340 -10.88 4.99 8.33
CA THR A 340 -9.63 5.57 7.83
C THR A 340 -9.92 6.85 7.06
N ARG A 341 -8.99 7.80 7.09
CA ARG A 341 -9.06 9.05 6.31
C ARG A 341 -8.02 9.13 5.21
N HIS A 342 -7.15 8.12 5.07
CA HIS A 342 -6.06 8.12 4.09
C HIS A 342 -6.20 6.88 3.21
N LEU A 343 -6.70 7.10 2.00
CA LEU A 343 -6.85 6.09 0.95
C LEU A 343 -5.78 6.32 -0.11
N GLU A 344 -5.14 5.25 -0.56
CA GLU A 344 -4.08 5.30 -1.57
C GLU A 344 -4.35 4.23 -2.63
N VAL A 345 -4.58 4.63 -3.89
CA VAL A 345 -4.57 3.68 -5.01
C VAL A 345 -3.14 3.20 -5.21
N GLU A 346 -2.95 1.89 -5.17
CA GLU A 346 -1.64 1.28 -5.30
C GLU A 346 -1.65 0.21 -6.39
N THR A 347 -1.38 0.61 -7.62
CA THR A 347 -1.15 -0.32 -8.72
C THR A 347 0.26 -0.06 -9.24
N TYR A 348 1.25 -0.83 -8.75
CA TYR A 348 2.66 -0.61 -9.11
C TYR A 348 3.19 -1.63 -10.14
N THR A 349 2.46 -2.70 -10.41
CA THR A 349 2.89 -3.82 -11.26
C THR A 349 2.62 -3.60 -12.75
N TRP A 350 2.39 -2.36 -13.21
CA TRP A 350 2.14 -2.05 -14.62
C TRP A 350 3.23 -2.55 -15.57
N GLN A 351 4.49 -2.56 -15.12
CA GLN A 351 5.62 -3.09 -15.90
C GLN A 351 5.79 -4.60 -15.77
N ALA A 352 5.11 -5.22 -14.80
CA ALA A 352 5.06 -6.67 -14.58
C ALA A 352 3.85 -7.31 -15.31
N LEU A 353 2.90 -6.51 -15.81
CA LEU A 353 1.77 -7.03 -16.62
C LEU A 353 2.29 -7.85 -17.82
N PRO A 354 1.46 -8.73 -18.42
CA PRO A 354 1.76 -9.32 -19.72
C PRO A 354 2.17 -8.24 -20.74
N PRO A 355 3.22 -8.44 -21.58
CA PRO A 355 3.79 -7.41 -22.45
C PRO A 355 2.78 -6.64 -23.31
N GLU A 356 1.72 -7.31 -23.74
CA GLU A 356 0.62 -6.76 -24.53
C GLU A 356 -0.28 -5.79 -23.76
N LEU A 357 -0.33 -5.89 -22.43
CA LEU A 357 -1.12 -5.03 -21.53
C LEU A 357 -0.31 -3.86 -20.96
N ARG A 358 1.02 -3.86 -21.08
CA ARG A 358 1.87 -2.82 -20.51
C ARG A 358 1.64 -1.47 -21.19
N PRO A 359 1.63 -0.35 -20.43
CA PRO A 359 1.71 0.97 -21.03
C PRO A 359 3.05 1.12 -21.75
N ARG A 360 3.01 1.45 -23.04
CA ARG A 360 4.19 1.60 -23.90
C ARG A 360 4.75 3.01 -23.90
N THR A 361 3.93 3.98 -23.48
CA THR A 361 4.32 5.38 -23.38
C THR A 361 3.99 5.94 -22.01
N ARG A 362 4.68 7.01 -21.64
CA ARG A 362 4.38 7.78 -20.43
C ARG A 362 2.94 8.27 -20.41
N THR A 363 2.39 8.71 -21.55
CA THR A 363 1.00 9.15 -21.66
C THR A 363 0.04 8.01 -21.33
N GLN A 364 0.27 6.81 -21.85
CA GLN A 364 -0.58 5.64 -21.53
C GLN A 364 -0.54 5.27 -20.05
N LEU A 365 0.62 5.39 -19.39
CA LEU A 365 0.72 5.17 -17.95
C LEU A 365 -0.06 6.26 -17.18
N VAL A 366 0.07 7.53 -17.58
CA VAL A 366 -0.69 8.65 -16.98
C VAL A 366 -2.19 8.44 -17.12
N ASP A 367 -2.66 8.06 -18.31
CA ASP A 367 -4.08 7.80 -18.58
C ASP A 367 -4.59 6.61 -17.74
N GLY A 368 -3.78 5.56 -17.60
CA GLY A 368 -4.08 4.42 -16.75
C GLY A 368 -4.24 4.78 -15.28
N ILE A 369 -3.27 5.51 -14.70
CA ILE A 369 -3.34 5.98 -13.30
C ILE A 369 -4.55 6.91 -13.10
N ALA A 370 -4.83 7.80 -14.06
CA ALA A 370 -6.00 8.67 -14.00
C ALA A 370 -7.32 7.88 -14.06
N ALA A 371 -7.37 6.78 -14.83
CA ALA A 371 -8.53 5.90 -14.87
C ALA A 371 -8.76 5.16 -13.55
N GLU A 372 -7.70 4.71 -12.86
CA GLU A 372 -7.83 4.10 -11.53
C GLU A 372 -8.33 5.08 -10.47
N LEU A 373 -7.77 6.29 -10.46
CA LEU A 373 -8.21 7.35 -9.57
C LEU A 373 -9.66 7.79 -9.87
N THR A 374 -10.07 7.75 -11.13
CA THR A 374 -11.45 7.99 -11.54
C THR A 374 -12.38 6.93 -10.97
N LEU A 375 -12.04 5.64 -11.13
CA LEU A 375 -12.82 4.56 -10.54
C LEU A 375 -12.91 4.70 -9.01
N ALA A 376 -11.79 4.93 -8.33
CA ALA A 376 -11.78 5.10 -6.88
C ALA A 376 -12.63 6.30 -6.43
N ARG A 377 -12.56 7.43 -7.14
CA ARG A 377 -13.44 8.60 -6.90
C ARG A 377 -14.91 8.24 -7.05
N ASP A 378 -15.26 7.51 -8.10
CA ASP A 378 -16.65 7.14 -8.38
C ASP A 378 -17.19 6.20 -7.29
N LEU A 379 -16.40 5.21 -6.85
CA LEU A 379 -16.75 4.35 -5.71
C LEU A 379 -16.97 5.14 -4.41
N LEU A 380 -16.12 6.13 -4.11
CA LEU A 380 -16.31 6.99 -2.94
C LEU A 380 -17.58 7.84 -3.04
N THR A 381 -17.89 8.34 -4.24
CA THR A 381 -19.08 9.14 -4.48
C THR A 381 -20.36 8.31 -4.33
N ASP A 382 -20.34 7.07 -4.80
CA ASP A 382 -21.44 6.10 -4.65
C ASP A 382 -21.71 5.74 -3.18
N LEU A 383 -20.67 5.79 -2.33
CA LEU A 383 -20.78 5.66 -0.87
C LEU A 383 -21.27 6.94 -0.17
N GLY A 384 -21.57 8.01 -0.92
CA GLY A 384 -22.13 9.26 -0.41
C GLY A 384 -21.10 10.30 0.03
N LEU A 385 -19.81 10.07 -0.21
CA LEU A 385 -18.79 11.09 0.01
C LEU A 385 -18.88 12.17 -1.07
N LYS A 386 -18.66 13.43 -0.70
CA LYS A 386 -18.71 14.56 -1.63
C LYS A 386 -17.30 15.00 -1.98
N GLU A 387 -16.93 14.89 -3.24
CA GLU A 387 -15.64 15.40 -3.73
C GLU A 387 -15.52 16.90 -3.43
N LEU A 388 -14.36 17.30 -2.90
CA LEU A 388 -13.99 18.68 -2.65
C LEU A 388 -13.18 19.24 -3.83
N PRO A 389 -13.18 20.58 -4.04
CA PRO A 389 -12.41 21.22 -5.10
C PRO A 389 -10.94 20.83 -5.15
#